data_AF-A0A954HM19-F1
#
_entry.id   AF-A0A954HM19-F1
#
_cell.length_a   1.000
_cell.length_b   1.000
_cell.length_c   1.000
_cell.angle_alpha   90.00
_cell.angle_beta   90.00
_cell.angle_gamma   90.00
#
_symmetry.space_group_name_H-M   'P 1'
#
loop_
_entity.id
_entity.type
_entity.pdbx_description
1 polymer ?
#
loop_
_entity_poly.entity_id
_entity_poly.type
_entity_poly.pdbx_seq_one_letter_code
_entity_poly.pdbx_strand_id
1 'polypeptide(L)'
;MLGMAFFKSLVKQHGKEFFEPIGRILYEAGIRQPNLMNPLHLWKLREPMTAYAAWYVGRKLSRGGRDSLNDMPNDLRRHAEYAQAFLSGSAFEISGMMRTHQLKLADRQCSMAQASGRIQDAVTMLVTSLYGARQECELTRAAAGVLCSHLQRRIEGGLAGGRDFRRITELGAAIAESGWAELHDLETDEILMKY
;
A
#
# COMPACT_ATOMS: atom_id res chain seq x y z
N MET A 1 -11.07 0.13 -13.34
CA MET A 1 -12.06 -0.60 -12.51
C MET A 1 -11.43 -1.52 -11.46
N LEU A 2 -10.34 -2.26 -11.74
CA LEU A 2 -9.68 -3.15 -10.77
C LEU A 2 -9.33 -2.51 -9.41
N GLY A 3 -8.82 -1.28 -9.41
CA GLY A 3 -8.47 -0.57 -8.17
C GLY A 3 -9.64 -0.35 -7.20
N MET A 4 -10.88 -0.26 -7.70
CA MET A 4 -12.07 -0.14 -6.85
C MET A 4 -12.46 -1.47 -6.20
N ALA A 5 -12.30 -2.58 -6.93
CA ALA A 5 -12.53 -3.91 -6.37
C ALA A 5 -11.52 -4.23 -5.26
N PHE A 6 -10.24 -3.90 -5.47
CA PHE A 6 -9.20 -4.04 -4.45
C PHE A 6 -9.48 -3.17 -3.22
N PHE A 7 -9.83 -1.89 -3.42
CA PHE A 7 -10.18 -1.04 -2.28
C PHE A 7 -11.39 -1.58 -1.50
N LYS A 8 -12.41 -2.06 -2.22
CA LYS A 8 -13.59 -2.67 -1.62
C LYS A 8 -13.22 -3.88 -0.76
N SER A 9 -12.29 -4.74 -1.20
CA SER A 9 -11.87 -5.89 -0.39
C SER A 9 -11.13 -5.46 0.89
N LEU A 10 -10.29 -4.42 0.82
CA LEU A 10 -9.59 -3.87 1.98
C LEU A 10 -10.53 -3.31 3.05
N VAL A 11 -11.57 -2.56 2.63
CA VAL A 11 -12.48 -1.92 3.59
C VAL A 11 -13.57 -2.85 4.11
N LYS A 12 -13.90 -3.92 3.38
CA LYS A 12 -15.06 -4.77 3.68
C LYS A 12 -14.97 -5.40 5.07
N GLN A 13 -13.84 -6.02 5.40
CA GLN A 13 -13.66 -6.67 6.69
C GLN A 13 -13.68 -5.66 7.84
N HIS A 14 -12.88 -4.60 7.73
CA HIS A 14 -12.81 -3.52 8.73
C HIS A 14 -14.17 -2.84 8.95
N GLY A 15 -14.92 -2.61 7.87
CA GLY A 15 -16.26 -2.05 7.91
C GLY A 15 -17.25 -2.95 8.64
N LYS A 16 -17.24 -4.25 8.34
CA LYS A 16 -18.09 -5.24 8.99
C LYS A 16 -17.79 -5.39 10.48
N GLU A 17 -16.50 -5.40 10.84
CA GLU A 17 -16.08 -5.62 12.23
C GLU A 17 -16.32 -4.41 13.13
N PHE A 18 -16.07 -3.17 12.65
CA PHE A 18 -16.08 -1.99 13.51
C PHE A 18 -17.17 -0.98 13.20
N PHE A 19 -17.56 -0.79 11.94
CA PHE A 19 -18.51 0.26 11.55
C PHE A 19 -19.96 -0.23 11.48
N GLU A 20 -20.18 -1.47 11.04
CA GLU A 20 -21.52 -2.07 10.97
C GLU A 20 -22.20 -2.20 12.34
N PRO A 21 -21.53 -2.66 13.42
CA PRO A 21 -22.15 -2.73 14.74
C PRO A 21 -22.55 -1.34 15.28
N ILE A 22 -21.71 -0.32 15.05
CA ILE A 22 -22.00 1.06 15.43
C ILE A 22 -23.24 1.57 14.68
N GLY A 23 -23.27 1.37 13.36
CA GLY A 23 -24.41 1.77 12.53
C GLY A 23 -25.72 1.10 12.96
N ARG A 24 -25.68 -0.20 13.25
CA ARG A 24 -26.85 -0.96 13.72
C ARG A 24 -27.39 -0.42 15.05
N ILE A 25 -26.53 -0.21 16.05
CA ILE A 25 -26.93 0.31 17.36
C ILE A 25 -27.53 1.72 17.24
N LEU A 26 -26.96 2.57 16.40
CA LEU A 26 -27.48 3.93 16.17
C LEU A 26 -28.84 3.89 15.49
N TYR A 27 -29.02 3.01 14.50
CA TYR A 27 -30.28 2.81 13.80
C TYR A 27 -31.38 2.30 14.75
N GLU A 28 -31.11 1.24 15.51
CA GLU A 28 -32.03 0.67 16.51
C GLU A 28 -32.41 1.69 17.60
N ALA A 29 -31.47 2.57 17.98
CA ALA A 29 -31.72 3.62 18.95
C ALA A 29 -32.40 4.87 18.37
N GLY A 30 -32.66 4.94 17.06
CA GLY A 30 -33.22 6.11 16.40
C GLY A 30 -32.28 7.33 16.37
N ILE A 31 -30.98 7.13 16.59
CA ILE A 31 -29.99 8.21 16.71
C ILE A 31 -29.42 8.52 15.32
N ARG A 32 -29.86 9.65 14.72
CA ARG A 32 -29.33 10.11 13.43
C ARG A 32 -27.91 10.68 13.50
N GLN A 33 -27.56 11.32 14.61
CA GLN A 33 -26.22 11.85 14.86
C GLN A 33 -25.78 11.49 16.29
N PRO A 34 -24.68 10.73 16.45
CA PRO A 34 -24.18 10.39 17.77
C PRO A 34 -23.60 11.62 18.45
N ASN A 35 -24.29 12.13 19.47
CA ASN A 35 -23.71 13.07 20.43
C ASN A 35 -22.95 12.31 21.52
N LEU A 36 -21.61 12.38 21.50
CA LEU A 36 -20.75 11.74 22.51
C LEU A 36 -20.81 12.44 23.88
N MET A 37 -21.38 13.64 23.98
CA MET A 37 -21.62 14.28 25.28
C MET A 37 -22.90 13.75 25.94
N ASN A 38 -23.69 12.92 25.26
CA ASN A 38 -24.85 12.28 25.85
C ASN A 38 -24.45 10.92 26.47
N PRO A 39 -24.57 10.74 27.80
CA PRO A 39 -24.16 9.50 28.48
C PRO A 39 -24.94 8.27 28.00
N LEU A 40 -26.20 8.43 27.56
CA LEU A 40 -27.02 7.33 27.02
C LEU A 40 -26.48 6.83 25.68
N HIS A 41 -26.04 7.73 24.80
CA HIS A 41 -25.44 7.36 23.52
C HIS A 41 -24.10 6.67 23.74
N LEU A 42 -23.30 7.18 24.66
CA LEU A 42 -22.00 6.63 25.00
C LEU A 42 -22.12 5.22 25.59
N TRP A 43 -23.10 5.01 26.47
CA TRP A 43 -23.37 3.70 27.06
C TRP A 43 -23.79 2.67 26.01
N LYS A 44 -24.69 3.05 25.08
CA LYS A 44 -25.11 2.17 23.98
C LYS A 44 -23.97 1.82 23.03
N LEU A 45 -23.02 2.74 22.82
CA LEU A 45 -21.87 2.55 21.94
C LEU A 45 -20.64 1.95 22.63
N ARG A 46 -20.68 1.68 23.94
CA ARG A 46 -19.47 1.33 24.71
C ARG A 46 -18.74 0.12 24.14
N GLU A 47 -19.46 -0.95 23.82
CA GLU A 47 -18.89 -2.22 23.37
C GLU A 47 -18.21 -2.09 21.99
N PRO A 48 -18.89 -1.62 20.92
CA PRO A 48 -18.22 -1.47 19.63
C PRO A 48 -17.10 -0.43 19.66
N MET A 49 -17.23 0.63 20.49
CA MET A 49 -16.16 1.62 20.66
C MET A 49 -14.94 1.03 21.37
N THR A 50 -15.14 0.14 22.36
CA THR A 50 -14.02 -0.55 23.03
C THR A 50 -13.29 -1.50 22.09
N ALA A 51 -14.00 -2.26 21.25
CA ALA A 51 -13.39 -3.12 20.25
C ALA A 51 -12.55 -2.31 19.24
N TYR A 52 -13.09 -1.20 18.75
CA TYR A 52 -12.37 -0.30 17.85
C TYR A 52 -11.14 0.33 18.53
N ALA A 53 -11.27 0.75 19.78
CA ALA A 53 -10.15 1.31 20.55
C ALA A 53 -9.04 0.27 20.78
N ALA A 54 -9.40 -0.96 21.14
CA ALA A 54 -8.47 -2.06 21.30
C ALA A 54 -7.70 -2.36 20.00
N TRP A 55 -8.40 -2.42 18.87
CA TRP A 55 -7.77 -2.55 17.55
C TRP A 55 -6.81 -1.39 17.26
N TYR A 56 -7.25 -0.15 17.48
CA TYR A 56 -6.44 1.05 17.20
C TYR A 56 -5.13 1.04 18.01
N VAL A 57 -5.22 0.74 19.31
CA VAL A 57 -4.07 0.64 20.21
C VAL A 57 -3.18 -0.55 19.82
N GLY A 58 -3.76 -1.73 19.57
CA GLY A 58 -3.01 -2.91 19.16
C GLY A 58 -2.23 -2.69 17.87
N ARG A 59 -2.84 -2.04 16.87
CA ARG A 59 -2.18 -1.69 15.60
C ARG A 59 -1.06 -0.66 15.79
N LYS A 60 -1.24 0.31 16.69
CA LYS A 60 -0.23 1.34 17.00
C LYS A 60 0.97 0.77 17.78
N LEU A 61 0.73 -0.23 18.62
CA LEU A 61 1.76 -0.90 19.41
C LEU A 61 2.45 -2.05 18.66
N SER A 62 1.81 -2.60 17.62
CA SER A 62 2.41 -3.62 16.78
C SER A 62 3.57 -3.04 15.97
N ARG A 63 4.80 -3.31 16.41
CA ARG A 63 6.00 -3.16 15.59
C ARG A 63 6.08 -4.40 14.69
N GLY A 64 5.75 -4.23 13.41
CA GLY A 64 5.90 -5.30 12.42
C GLY A 64 7.31 -5.89 12.45
N GLY A 65 7.40 -7.22 12.31
CA GLY A 65 8.66 -7.96 12.38
C GLY A 65 9.67 -7.45 11.34
N ARG A 66 10.69 -6.74 11.81
CA ARG A 66 11.83 -6.26 10.99
C ARG A 66 12.93 -7.29 10.84
N ASP A 67 12.88 -8.35 11.65
CA ASP A 67 13.97 -9.33 11.76
C ASP A 67 14.27 -10.04 10.45
N SER A 68 13.28 -10.21 9.57
CA SER A 68 13.46 -10.85 8.26
C SER A 68 14.08 -9.97 7.18
N LEU A 69 14.36 -8.68 7.46
CA LEU A 69 14.90 -7.74 6.46
C LEU A 69 16.42 -7.51 6.62
N ASN A 70 17.02 -8.00 7.69
CA ASN A 70 18.42 -7.71 8.04
C ASN A 70 19.43 -8.23 7.02
N ASP A 71 19.11 -9.35 6.37
CA ASP A 71 19.98 -10.01 5.38
C ASP A 71 19.85 -9.41 3.97
N MET A 72 18.98 -8.42 3.77
CA MET A 72 18.77 -7.81 2.46
C MET A 72 19.86 -6.78 2.11
N PRO A 73 20.21 -6.63 0.81
CA PRO A 73 21.02 -5.51 0.34
C PRO A 73 20.45 -4.16 0.79
N ASN A 74 21.30 -3.22 1.19
CA ASN A 74 20.89 -1.94 1.80
C ASN A 74 19.83 -1.18 0.98
N ASP A 75 19.99 -1.13 -0.35
CA ASP A 75 19.06 -0.42 -1.24
C ASP A 75 17.66 -1.05 -1.22
N LEU A 76 17.57 -2.38 -1.32
CA LEU A 76 16.28 -3.09 -1.32
C LEU A 76 15.64 -3.14 0.06
N ARG A 77 16.45 -3.25 1.11
CA ARG A 77 15.99 -3.19 2.51
C ARG A 77 15.25 -1.90 2.80
N ARG A 78 15.80 -0.75 2.39
CA ARG A 78 15.17 0.56 2.60
C ARG A 78 13.79 0.65 1.94
N HIS A 79 13.65 0.09 0.74
CA HIS A 79 12.36 0.02 0.06
C HIS A 79 11.37 -0.93 0.74
N ALA A 80 11.84 -2.10 1.21
CA ALA A 80 11.01 -3.03 1.97
C ALA A 80 10.51 -2.41 3.28
N GLU A 81 11.39 -1.74 4.04
CA GLU A 81 11.05 -1.03 5.27
C GLU A 81 10.04 0.10 5.01
N TYR A 82 10.27 0.89 3.96
CA TYR A 82 9.35 1.93 3.52
C TYR A 82 7.97 1.36 3.20
N ALA A 83 7.91 0.31 2.40
CA ALA A 83 6.66 -0.34 2.02
C ALA A 83 5.92 -0.94 3.22
N GLN A 84 6.63 -1.64 4.13
CA GLN A 84 6.05 -2.16 5.37
C GLN A 84 5.47 -1.05 6.25
N ALA A 85 6.21 0.04 6.43
CA ALA A 85 5.76 1.19 7.21
C ALA A 85 4.51 1.84 6.57
N PHE A 86 4.54 2.05 5.25
CA PHE A 86 3.43 2.60 4.50
C PHE A 86 2.18 1.74 4.63
N LEU A 87 2.26 0.44 4.32
CA LEU A 87 1.15 -0.52 4.39
C LEU A 87 0.57 -0.64 5.81
N SER A 88 1.43 -0.61 6.83
CA SER A 88 0.98 -0.62 8.22
C SER A 88 0.19 0.64 8.56
N GLY A 89 0.66 1.80 8.09
CA GLY A 89 0.00 3.11 8.25
C GLY A 89 -1.30 3.26 7.46
N SER A 90 -1.40 2.66 6.28
CA SER A 90 -2.58 2.75 5.40
C SER A 90 -3.87 2.25 6.07
N ALA A 91 -3.77 1.35 7.05
CA ALA A 91 -4.92 0.91 7.84
C ALA A 91 -5.61 2.08 8.58
N PHE A 92 -4.83 3.01 9.12
CA PHE A 92 -5.37 4.20 9.79
C PHE A 92 -5.96 5.20 8.80
N GLU A 93 -5.34 5.34 7.62
CA GLU A 93 -5.87 6.18 6.54
C GLU A 93 -7.22 5.66 6.05
N ILE A 94 -7.32 4.36 5.78
CA ILE A 94 -8.59 3.70 5.42
C ILE A 94 -9.64 3.91 6.50
N SER A 95 -9.32 3.62 7.76
CA SER A 95 -10.25 3.82 8.88
C SER A 95 -10.68 5.29 9.00
N GLY A 96 -9.76 6.23 8.78
CA GLY A 96 -10.02 7.65 8.75
C GLY A 96 -11.01 8.05 7.65
N MET A 97 -10.81 7.58 6.43
CA MET A 97 -11.73 7.83 5.31
C MET A 97 -13.13 7.27 5.59
N MET A 98 -13.21 6.06 6.17
CA MET A 98 -14.49 5.45 6.55
C MET A 98 -15.21 6.26 7.64
N ARG A 99 -14.48 6.74 8.65
CA ARG A 99 -15.04 7.59 9.72
C ARG A 99 -15.52 8.95 9.20
N THR A 100 -14.74 9.58 8.33
CA THR A 100 -15.02 10.93 7.81
C THR A 100 -16.15 10.92 6.78
N HIS A 101 -16.18 9.94 5.88
CA HIS A 101 -17.12 9.93 4.76
C HIS A 101 -18.29 8.96 4.93
N GLN A 102 -18.18 7.93 5.78
CA GLN A 102 -19.25 6.99 6.11
C GLN A 102 -20.00 6.50 4.86
N LEU A 103 -21.32 6.72 4.79
CA LEU A 103 -22.18 6.35 3.67
C LEU A 103 -21.82 7.09 2.37
N LYS A 104 -21.21 8.28 2.45
CA LYS A 104 -20.76 9.08 1.30
C LYS A 104 -19.39 8.68 0.78
N LEU A 105 -18.77 7.63 1.33
CA LEU A 105 -17.47 7.16 0.84
C LEU A 105 -17.55 6.74 -0.64
N ALA A 106 -18.66 6.14 -1.06
CA ALA A 106 -18.89 5.74 -2.44
C ALA A 106 -18.87 6.92 -3.43
N ASP A 107 -19.17 8.14 -2.97
CA ASP A 107 -19.13 9.37 -3.77
C ASP A 107 -17.69 9.92 -3.89
N ARG A 108 -16.73 9.36 -3.15
CA ARG A 108 -15.31 9.77 -3.13
C ARG A 108 -14.42 8.80 -3.91
N GLN A 109 -14.92 8.36 -5.07
CA GLN A 109 -14.22 7.38 -5.92
C GLN A 109 -12.79 7.79 -6.29
N CYS A 110 -12.55 9.08 -6.55
CA CYS A 110 -11.20 9.57 -6.86
C CYS A 110 -10.24 9.41 -5.67
N SER A 111 -10.68 9.78 -4.45
CA SER A 111 -9.88 9.60 -3.23
C SER A 111 -9.63 8.12 -2.93
N MET A 112 -10.65 7.28 -3.11
CA MET A 112 -10.50 5.82 -2.97
C MET A 112 -9.53 5.26 -4.01
N ALA A 113 -9.59 5.74 -5.26
CA ALA A 113 -8.72 5.28 -6.34
C ALA A 113 -7.26 5.64 -6.05
N GLN A 114 -7.02 6.86 -5.55
CA GLN A 114 -5.70 7.32 -5.17
C GLN A 114 -5.13 6.52 -3.98
N ALA A 115 -5.93 6.31 -2.92
CA ALA A 115 -5.50 5.49 -1.78
C ALA A 115 -5.21 4.04 -2.21
N SER A 116 -6.11 3.46 -3.00
CA SER A 116 -5.96 2.12 -3.57
C SER A 116 -4.70 1.96 -4.41
N GLY A 117 -4.41 2.93 -5.28
CA GLY A 117 -3.22 2.93 -6.14
C GLY A 117 -1.93 2.95 -5.32
N ARG A 118 -1.83 3.83 -4.32
CA ARG A 118 -0.65 3.90 -3.45
C ARG A 118 -0.42 2.62 -2.64
N ILE A 119 -1.50 1.98 -2.17
CA ILE A 119 -1.40 0.70 -1.47
C ILE A 119 -0.91 -0.40 -2.42
N GLN A 120 -1.44 -0.48 -3.64
CA GLN A 120 -0.97 -1.45 -4.65
C GLN A 120 0.50 -1.21 -5.03
N ASP A 121 0.92 0.05 -5.16
CA ASP A 121 2.31 0.41 -5.42
C ASP A 121 3.22 -0.04 -4.27
N ALA A 122 2.77 0.12 -3.01
CA ALA A 122 3.52 -0.33 -1.84
C ALA A 122 3.58 -1.86 -1.72
N VAL A 123 2.49 -2.58 -2.04
CA VAL A 123 2.49 -4.05 -2.12
C VAL A 123 3.48 -4.52 -3.18
N THR A 124 3.41 -3.93 -4.38
CA THR A 124 4.34 -4.26 -5.48
C THR A 124 5.78 -4.01 -5.03
N MET A 125 6.08 -2.87 -4.42
CA MET A 125 7.42 -2.55 -3.92
C MET A 125 7.90 -3.56 -2.88
N LEU A 126 7.06 -3.97 -1.93
CA LEU A 126 7.44 -4.96 -0.93
C LEU A 126 7.75 -6.31 -1.57
N VAL A 127 6.90 -6.78 -2.49
CA VAL A 127 7.13 -8.06 -3.18
C VAL A 127 8.38 -7.98 -4.05
N THR A 128 8.57 -6.90 -4.81
CA THR A 128 9.75 -6.70 -5.67
C THR A 128 11.03 -6.63 -4.86
N SER A 129 11.05 -5.91 -3.73
CA SER A 129 12.25 -5.80 -2.88
C SER A 129 12.61 -7.14 -2.25
N LEU A 130 11.62 -7.90 -1.77
CA LEU A 130 11.84 -9.25 -1.23
C LEU A 130 12.30 -10.23 -2.33
N TYR A 131 11.73 -10.15 -3.52
CA TYR A 131 12.15 -10.96 -4.67
C TYR A 131 13.58 -10.63 -5.07
N GLY A 132 13.88 -9.35 -5.34
CA GLY A 132 15.20 -8.90 -5.78
C GLY A 132 16.31 -9.17 -4.77
N ALA A 133 16.00 -9.19 -3.48
CA ALA A 133 16.98 -9.54 -2.44
C ALA A 133 17.39 -11.01 -2.45
N ARG A 134 16.57 -11.90 -3.00
CA ARG A 134 16.86 -13.34 -3.15
C ARG A 134 17.59 -13.66 -4.46
N GLN A 135 17.75 -12.68 -5.35
CA GLN A 135 18.38 -12.89 -6.64
C GLN A 135 19.90 -12.82 -6.55
N GLU A 136 20.56 -13.76 -7.19
CA GLU A 136 22.02 -13.78 -7.36
C GLU A 136 22.45 -12.86 -8.51
N CYS A 137 21.61 -12.70 -9.54
CA CYS A 137 21.88 -11.82 -10.67
C CYS A 137 21.85 -10.34 -10.25
N GLU A 138 22.99 -9.66 -10.37
CA GLU A 138 23.12 -8.23 -10.06
C GLU A 138 22.22 -7.35 -10.94
N LEU A 139 22.01 -7.70 -12.21
CA LEU A 139 21.10 -6.96 -13.10
C LEU A 139 19.65 -7.06 -12.64
N THR A 140 19.17 -8.25 -12.26
CA THR A 140 17.83 -8.44 -11.71
C THR A 140 17.65 -7.68 -10.39
N ARG A 141 18.67 -7.66 -9.54
CA ARG A 141 18.66 -6.88 -8.29
C ARG A 141 18.63 -5.37 -8.56
N ALA A 142 19.41 -4.90 -9.53
CA ALA A 142 19.42 -3.50 -9.94
C ALA A 142 18.07 -3.08 -10.54
N ALA A 143 17.47 -3.91 -11.39
CA ALA A 143 16.12 -3.71 -11.94
C ALA A 143 15.06 -3.61 -10.84
N ALA A 144 15.10 -4.52 -9.85
CA ALA A 144 14.22 -4.44 -8.68
C ALA A 144 14.38 -3.11 -7.93
N GLY A 145 15.62 -2.63 -7.74
CA GLY A 145 15.89 -1.34 -7.09
C GLY A 145 15.36 -0.14 -7.87
N VAL A 146 15.51 -0.13 -9.20
CA VAL A 146 14.96 0.91 -10.08
C VAL A 146 13.44 0.94 -10.00
N LEU A 147 12.78 -0.22 -10.07
CA LEU A 147 11.32 -0.32 -9.95
C LEU A 147 10.84 0.16 -8.58
N CYS A 148 11.50 -0.26 -7.49
CA CYS A 148 11.14 0.18 -6.14
C CYS A 148 11.28 1.69 -5.98
N SER A 149 12.33 2.30 -6.53
CA SER A 149 12.51 3.76 -6.53
C SER A 149 11.40 4.48 -7.29
N HIS A 150 10.99 3.95 -8.45
CA HIS A 150 9.86 4.49 -9.23
C HIS A 150 8.54 4.41 -8.46
N LEU A 151 8.25 3.26 -7.84
CA LEU A 151 7.04 3.06 -7.04
C LEU A 151 7.01 3.98 -5.81
N GLN A 152 8.16 4.18 -5.16
CA GLN A 152 8.25 5.08 -4.00
C GLN A 152 7.87 6.51 -4.39
N ARG A 153 8.39 7.01 -5.50
CA ARG A 153 8.02 8.34 -6.02
C ARG A 153 6.53 8.44 -6.33
N ARG A 154 5.94 7.41 -6.94
CA ARG A 154 4.50 7.38 -7.21
C ARG A 154 3.67 7.46 -5.93
N ILE A 155 4.11 6.79 -4.86
CA ILE A 155 3.47 6.85 -3.55
C ILE A 155 3.59 8.26 -2.95
N GLU A 156 4.77 8.88 -3.06
CA GLU A 156 5.07 10.22 -2.54
C GLU A 156 4.48 11.36 -3.39
N GLY A 157 4.06 11.07 -4.63
CA GLY A 157 3.62 12.08 -5.60
C GLY A 157 4.77 12.88 -6.23
N GLY A 158 5.99 12.34 -6.19
CA GLY A 158 7.20 13.00 -6.69
C GLY A 158 7.48 12.78 -8.19
N LEU A 159 8.26 13.68 -8.78
CA LEU A 159 8.78 13.55 -10.14
C LEU A 159 10.14 12.83 -10.16
N ALA A 160 10.48 12.21 -11.29
CA ALA A 160 11.80 11.60 -11.48
C ALA A 160 12.89 12.69 -11.57
N GLY A 161 14.01 12.47 -10.88
CA GLY A 161 15.16 13.38 -10.88
C GLY A 161 16.35 12.87 -11.69
N GLY A 162 17.40 13.68 -11.81
CA GLY A 162 18.61 13.33 -12.57
C GLY A 162 19.30 12.04 -12.11
N ARG A 163 19.27 11.74 -10.80
CA ARG A 163 19.80 10.46 -10.26
C ARG A 163 19.00 9.25 -10.74
N ASP A 164 17.69 9.40 -10.91
CA ASP A 164 16.82 8.32 -11.36
C ASP A 164 17.07 8.01 -12.82
N PHE A 165 17.12 9.05 -13.65
CA PHE A 165 17.43 8.90 -15.07
C PHE A 165 18.79 8.25 -15.27
N ARG A 166 19.81 8.70 -14.53
CA ARG A 166 21.13 8.06 -14.56
C ARG A 166 21.07 6.58 -14.21
N ARG A 167 20.42 6.21 -13.11
CA ARG A 167 20.33 4.80 -12.67
C ARG A 167 19.58 3.92 -13.66
N ILE A 168 18.53 4.45 -14.30
CA ILE A 168 17.79 3.75 -15.37
C ILE A 168 18.69 3.58 -16.61
N THR A 169 19.39 4.64 -17.03
CA THR A 169 20.29 4.59 -18.19
C THR A 169 21.45 3.64 -17.97
N GLU A 170 22.08 3.66 -16.79
CA GLU A 170 23.16 2.73 -16.42
C GLU A 170 22.70 1.27 -16.43
N LEU A 171 21.51 1.00 -15.89
CA LEU A 171 20.90 -0.34 -15.95
C LEU A 171 20.64 -0.77 -17.40
N GLY A 172 20.08 0.12 -18.22
CA GLY A 172 19.82 -0.17 -19.64
C GLY A 172 21.10 -0.46 -20.42
N ALA A 173 22.17 0.32 -20.19
CA ALA A 173 23.47 0.08 -20.79
C ALA A 173 24.04 -1.29 -20.37
N ALA A 174 24.00 -1.61 -19.07
CA ALA A 174 24.49 -2.89 -18.57
C ALA A 174 23.73 -4.10 -19.15
N ILE A 175 22.41 -3.98 -19.31
CA ILE A 175 21.58 -5.01 -19.97
C ILE A 175 21.94 -5.13 -21.46
N ALA A 176 22.15 -4.01 -22.16
CA ALA A 176 22.51 -4.03 -23.58
C ALA A 176 23.89 -4.64 -23.84
N GLU A 177 24.86 -4.40 -22.95
CA GLU A 177 26.23 -4.88 -23.08
C GLU A 177 26.40 -6.34 -22.64
N SER A 178 25.82 -6.71 -21.50
CA SER A 178 26.05 -8.02 -20.88
C SER A 178 24.93 -9.03 -21.11
N GLY A 179 23.83 -8.61 -21.74
CA GLY A 179 22.59 -9.37 -21.80
C GLY A 179 21.87 -9.42 -20.45
N TRP A 180 20.71 -10.07 -20.43
CA TRP A 180 19.98 -10.34 -19.19
C TRP A 180 19.37 -11.73 -19.28
N ALA A 181 19.71 -12.59 -18.31
CA ALA A 181 19.33 -14.01 -18.32
C ALA A 181 17.80 -14.22 -18.46
N GLU A 182 16.99 -13.33 -17.90
CA GLU A 182 15.52 -13.35 -18.02
C GLU A 182 15.01 -13.12 -19.45
N LEU A 183 15.87 -12.65 -20.36
CA LEU A 183 15.53 -12.38 -21.76
C LEU A 183 16.08 -13.44 -22.74
N HIS A 184 16.87 -14.41 -22.27
CA HIS A 184 17.56 -15.36 -23.16
C HIS A 184 16.61 -16.26 -23.97
N ASP A 185 15.44 -16.60 -23.41
CA ASP A 185 14.46 -17.46 -24.06
C ASP A 185 13.37 -16.68 -24.82
N LEU A 186 13.52 -15.36 -24.95
CA LEU A 186 12.56 -14.54 -25.68
C LEU A 186 12.91 -14.53 -27.17
N GLU A 187 11.99 -14.99 -28.00
CA GLU A 187 12.08 -14.81 -29.46
C GLU A 187 12.04 -13.30 -29.76
N THR A 188 13.15 -12.77 -30.27
CA THR A 188 13.22 -11.37 -30.70
C THR A 188 12.61 -11.23 -32.09
N ASP A 189 11.46 -10.59 -32.18
CA ASP A 189 10.88 -10.18 -33.46
C ASP A 189 11.76 -9.13 -34.15
N GLU A 190 11.73 -9.12 -35.48
CA GLU A 190 12.44 -8.10 -36.27
C GLU A 190 11.88 -6.71 -35.94
N ILE A 191 12.79 -5.77 -35.60
CA ILE A 191 12.41 -4.38 -35.38
C ILE A 191 11.90 -3.78 -36.70
N LEU A 192 10.58 -3.65 -36.83
CA LEU A 192 9.90 -3.19 -38.05
C LEU A 192 10.17 -1.72 -38.39
N MET A 193 10.57 -0.90 -37.41
CA MET A 193 11.01 0.49 -37.63
C MET A 193 12.40 0.71 -37.06
N LYS A 194 13.40 0.67 -37.94
CA LYS A 194 14.78 1.04 -37.62
C LYS A 194 14.87 2.56 -37.68
N TYR A 195 15.03 3.21 -36.53
CA TYR A 195 15.32 4.63 -36.39
C TYR A 195 16.82 4.88 -36.28
#